data_AF-U2Q8C9-F1
#
_entry.id   AF-U2Q8C9-F1
#
_cell.length_a   1.000
_cell.length_b   1.000
_cell.length_c   1.000
_cell.angle_alpha   90.00
_cell.angle_beta   90.00
_cell.angle_gamma   90.00
#
_symmetry.space_group_name_H-M   'P 1'
#
loop_
_entity.id
_entity.type
_entity.pdbx_description
1 polymer ?
#
loop_
_entity_poly.entity_id
_entity_poly.type
_entity_poly.pdbx_seq_one_letter_code
_entity_poly.pdbx_strand_id
1 'polypeptide(L)'
;MMEAHDIFWGKIDTEKLFAQVTDNKLLHILKSFSALHIKVLCLRILYEKTFDEIGMAIGISGKKAENTYYNVIKKIRRELGEGKDAGKRI
;
A
#
# COMPACT_ATOMS: atom_id res chain seq x y z
N MET A 1 7.25 8.07 27.24
CA MET A 1 8.18 8.39 26.15
C MET A 1 8.11 7.23 25.18
N MET A 2 7.70 7.48 23.94
CA MET A 2 7.65 6.43 22.92
C MET A 2 9.05 6.31 22.34
N GLU A 3 9.68 5.18 22.58
CA GLU A 3 11.05 4.94 22.17
C GLU A 3 11.16 4.91 20.64
N ALA A 4 12.17 5.61 20.12
CA ALA A 4 12.51 5.71 18.71
C ALA A 4 13.17 4.42 18.18
N HIS A 5 12.54 3.28 18.45
CA HIS A 5 13.01 1.98 17.99
C HIS A 5 12.37 1.68 16.63
N ASP A 6 13.24 1.39 15.66
CA ASP A 6 12.91 0.85 14.33
C ASP A 6 12.44 1.84 13.27
N ILE A 7 13.18 2.94 13.09
CA ILE A 7 13.26 3.57 11.77
C ILE A 7 13.77 2.50 10.80
N PHE A 8 12.94 2.09 9.85
CA PHE A 8 13.30 1.13 8.82
C PHE A 8 14.43 1.70 7.95
N TRP A 9 15.68 1.37 8.29
CA TRP A 9 16.89 1.69 7.52
C TRP A 9 17.17 0.67 6.41
N GLY A 10 16.32 -0.36 6.28
CA GLY A 10 16.41 -1.34 5.21
C GLY A 10 16.05 -0.75 3.85
N LYS A 11 16.69 -1.24 2.79
CA LYS A 11 16.23 -0.98 1.42
C LYS A 11 14.79 -1.53 1.29
N ILE A 12 13.82 -0.68 0.97
CA ILE A 12 12.45 -1.13 0.69
C ILE A 12 12.51 -2.01 -0.55
N ASP A 13 12.38 -3.33 -0.35
CA ASP A 13 12.31 -4.29 -1.44
C ASP A 13 10.86 -4.49 -1.86
N THR A 14 10.44 -3.74 -2.89
CA THR A 14 9.09 -3.82 -3.44
C THR A 14 8.84 -5.09 -4.25
N GLU A 15 9.90 -5.78 -4.71
CA GLU A 15 9.76 -7.03 -5.45
C GLU A 15 9.22 -8.15 -4.54
N LYS A 16 9.50 -8.10 -3.23
CA LYS A 16 8.90 -9.02 -2.24
C LYS A 16 7.37 -8.95 -2.20
N LEU A 17 6.79 -7.79 -2.48
CA LEU A 17 5.34 -7.64 -2.56
C LEU A 17 4.81 -8.36 -3.80
N PHE A 18 5.44 -8.15 -4.96
CA PHE A 18 5.03 -8.79 -6.20
C PHE A 18 5.22 -10.32 -6.17
N ALA A 19 6.31 -10.81 -5.56
CA ALA A 19 6.61 -12.23 -5.45
C ALA A 19 5.59 -13.01 -4.61
N GLN A 20 4.90 -12.36 -3.67
CA GLN A 20 3.87 -12.99 -2.83
C GLN A 20 2.48 -13.00 -3.48
N VAL A 21 2.30 -12.34 -4.63
CA VAL A 21 1.02 -12.25 -5.32
C VAL A 21 0.93 -13.36 -6.35
N THR A 22 0.11 -14.37 -6.07
CA THR A 22 -0.11 -15.50 -6.98
C THR A 22 -1.20 -15.23 -8.02
N ASP A 23 -2.09 -14.26 -7.78
CA ASP A 23 -3.13 -13.88 -8.72
C ASP A 23 -2.56 -12.95 -9.81
N ASN A 24 -2.58 -13.41 -11.06
CA ASN A 24 -2.01 -12.68 -12.19
C ASN A 24 -2.71 -11.34 -12.46
N LYS A 25 -4.02 -11.24 -12.22
CA LYS A 25 -4.79 -10.01 -12.43
C LYS A 25 -4.40 -8.97 -11.38
N LEU A 26 -4.33 -9.38 -10.11
CA LEU A 26 -3.86 -8.55 -9.01
C LEU A 26 -2.41 -8.12 -9.23
N LEU A 27 -1.53 -9.03 -9.66
CA LEU A 27 -0.14 -8.71 -9.98
C LEU A 27 -0.04 -7.65 -11.07
N HIS A 28 -0.83 -7.78 -12.15
CA HIS A 28 -0.87 -6.80 -13.22
C HIS A 28 -1.37 -5.43 -12.73
N ILE A 29 -2.45 -5.40 -11.93
CA ILE A 29 -2.97 -4.18 -11.32
C ILE A 29 -1.90 -3.53 -10.43
N LEU A 30 -1.22 -4.31 -9.59
CA LEU A 30 -0.18 -3.82 -8.69
C LEU A 30 0.97 -3.19 -9.49
N LYS A 31 1.47 -3.86 -10.53
CA LYS A 31 2.54 -3.33 -11.40
C LYS A 31 2.17 -2.05 -12.16
N SER A 32 0.87 -1.70 -12.24
CA SER A 32 0.40 -0.44 -12.85
C SER A 32 0.49 0.79 -11.93
N PHE A 33 0.72 0.59 -10.62
CA PHE A 33 0.81 1.69 -9.67
C PHE A 33 2.17 2.38 -9.65
N SER A 34 2.19 3.64 -9.21
CA SER A 34 3.44 4.39 -9.03
C SER A 34 4.31 3.78 -7.94
N ALA A 35 5.62 4.05 -8.01
CA ALA A 35 6.57 3.60 -6.99
C ALA A 35 6.18 4.07 -5.56
N LEU A 36 5.60 5.26 -5.42
CA LEU A 36 5.11 5.76 -4.13
C LEU A 36 3.99 4.87 -3.57
N HIS A 37 3.00 4.55 -4.41
CA HIS A 37 1.87 3.69 -4.01
C HIS A 37 2.34 2.31 -3.60
N ILE A 38 3.27 1.72 -4.36
CA ILE A 38 3.84 0.41 -4.05
C ILE A 38 4.67 0.45 -2.77
N LYS A 39 5.45 1.49 -2.51
CA LYS A 39 6.19 1.64 -1.25
C LYS A 39 5.24 1.71 -0.05
N VAL A 40 4.16 2.49 -0.15
CA VAL A 40 3.14 2.60 0.92
C VAL A 40 2.46 1.26 1.17
N LEU A 41 2.04 0.54 0.12
CA LEU A 41 1.46 -0.80 0.27
C LEU A 41 2.45 -1.78 0.90
N CYS A 42 3.69 -1.81 0.38
CA CYS A 42 4.71 -2.73 0.83
C CYS A 42 5.03 -2.53 2.32
N LEU A 43 5.26 -1.28 2.74
CA LEU A 43 5.51 -0.95 4.14
C LEU A 43 4.32 -1.27 5.06
N ARG A 44 3.08 -1.07 4.59
CA ARG A 44 1.89 -1.34 5.40
C ARG A 44 1.58 -2.84 5.52
N ILE A 45 1.69 -3.59 4.42
CA ILE A 45 1.25 -4.98 4.32
C ILE A 45 2.36 -5.96 4.74
N LEU A 46 3.60 -5.74 4.30
CA LEU A 46 4.70 -6.69 4.55
C LEU A 46 5.52 -6.35 5.79
N TYR A 47 5.67 -5.06 6.09
CA TYR A 47 6.50 -4.59 7.21
C TYR A 47 5.65 -4.06 8.38
N GLU A 48 4.33 -4.16 8.27
CA GLU A 48 3.34 -3.82 9.31
C GLU A 48 3.46 -2.41 9.90
N LYS A 49 4.13 -1.49 9.20
CA LYS A 49 4.39 -0.14 9.70
C LYS A 49 3.11 0.68 9.86
N THR A 50 3.08 1.53 10.88
CA THR A 50 2.07 2.57 11.07
C THR A 50 2.18 3.64 9.99
N PHE A 51 1.12 4.43 9.77
CA PHE A 51 1.17 5.48 8.75
C PHE A 51 2.21 6.56 9.06
N ASP A 52 2.44 6.87 10.34
CA ASP A 52 3.47 7.82 10.75
C ASP A 52 4.88 7.28 10.48
N GLU A 53 5.14 6.00 10.80
CA GLU A 53 6.41 5.34 10.43
C GLU A 53 6.62 5.29 8.91
N ILE A 54 5.57 5.02 8.14
CA ILE A 54 5.64 5.06 6.67
C ILE A 54 6.00 6.47 6.21
N GLY A 55 5.33 7.49 6.76
CA GLY A 55 5.60 8.89 6.45
C GLY A 55 7.07 9.26 6.67
N MET A 56 7.60 8.91 7.85
CA MET A 56 9.01 9.09 8.19
C MET A 56 9.95 8.35 7.22
N ALA A 57 9.64 7.09 6.87
CA ALA A 57 10.50 6.26 6.03
C ALA A 57 10.61 6.72 4.57
N ILE A 58 9.58 7.37 4.01
CA ILE A 58 9.55 7.78 2.59
C ILE A 58 9.40 9.29 2.36
N GLY A 59 9.53 10.09 3.42
CA GLY A 59 9.54 11.56 3.33
C GLY A 59 8.19 12.17 3.00
N ILE A 60 7.10 11.63 3.55
CA ILE A 60 5.74 12.20 3.45
C ILE A 60 5.09 12.32 4.83
N SER A 61 3.99 13.05 4.96
CA SER A 61 3.23 13.03 6.22
C SER A 61 2.51 11.69 6.41
N GLY A 62 2.32 11.27 7.66
CA GLY A 62 1.52 10.08 7.97
C GLY A 62 0.11 10.16 7.40
N LYS A 63 -0.52 11.34 7.44
CA LYS A 63 -1.83 11.55 6.80
C LYS A 63 -1.81 11.33 5.29
N LYS A 64 -0.74 11.74 4.60
CA LYS A 64 -0.57 11.49 3.18
C LYS A 64 -0.36 10.00 2.90
N ALA A 65 0.42 9.30 3.74
CA ALA A 65 0.60 7.86 3.64
C ALA A 65 -0.73 7.10 3.79
N GLU A 66 -1.54 7.46 4.80
CA GLU A 66 -2.88 6.91 5.04
C GLU A 66 -3.79 7.11 3.82
N ASN A 67 -3.91 8.35 3.32
CA ASN A 67 -4.75 8.64 2.17
C ASN A 67 -4.29 7.90 0.92
N THR A 68 -2.97 7.82 0.70
CA THR A 68 -2.39 7.06 -0.41
C THR A 68 -2.75 5.58 -0.30
N TYR A 69 -2.61 4.97 0.88
CA TYR A 69 -2.96 3.56 1.11
C TYR A 69 -4.42 3.28 0.73
N TYR A 70 -5.37 4.02 1.31
CA TYR A 70 -6.80 3.76 1.06
C TYR A 70 -7.22 4.04 -0.38
N ASN A 71 -6.63 5.05 -1.04
CA ASN A 71 -6.91 5.32 -2.45
C ASN A 71 -6.43 4.17 -3.36
N VAL A 72 -5.27 3.59 -3.05
CA VAL A 72 -4.74 2.44 -3.77
C VAL A 72 -5.63 1.21 -3.57
N ILE A 73 -6.02 0.89 -2.32
CA ILE A 73 -6.95 -0.22 -2.03
C ILE A 73 -8.28 -0.03 -2.77
N LYS A 74 -8.84 1.19 -2.75
CA LYS A 74 -10.07 1.52 -3.49
C LYS A 74 -9.92 1.29 -4.99
N LYS A 75 -8.77 1.64 -5.58
CA LYS A 75 -8.50 1.39 -7.00
C LYS A 75 -8.35 -0.10 -7.28
N ILE A 76 -7.61 -0.85 -6.46
CA ILE A 76 -7.50 -2.32 -6.59
C ILE A 76 -8.89 -2.98 -6.62
N ARG A 77 -9.74 -2.67 -5.64
CA ARG A 77 -11.11 -3.23 -5.58
C ARG A 77 -11.94 -2.91 -6.82
N ARG A 78 -11.83 -1.70 -7.36
CA ARG A 78 -12.52 -1.31 -8.60
C ARG A 78 -12.04 -2.11 -9.81
N GLU A 79 -10.73 -2.26 -9.97
CA GLU A 79 -10.13 -3.01 -11.09
C GLU A 79 -10.40 -4.53 -10.98
N LEU A 80 -10.51 -5.05 -9.76
CA LEU A 80 -10.90 -6.44 -9.52
C LEU A 80 -12.39 -6.69 -9.85
N GLY A 81 -13.23 -5.65 -9.87
CA GLY A 81 -14.66 -5.73 -10.20
C GLY A 81 -15.59 -5.62 -8.98
N GLU A 82 -15.04 -5.57 -7.77
CA GLU A 82 -15.79 -5.48 -6.51
C GLU A 82 -16.46 -4.12 -6.26
N GLY A 83 -16.27 -3.15 -7.17
CA GLY A 83 -16.81 -1.80 -7.07
C GLY A 83 -18.12 -1.55 -7.82
N LYS A 84 -18.65 -2.52 -8.58
CA LYS A 84 -19.82 -2.33 -9.44
C LYS A 84 -21.17 -2.68 -8.81
N ASP A 85 -21.19 -3.40 -7.68
CA ASP A 85 -22.43 -3.87 -7.05
C ASP A 85 -22.85 -3.14 -5.77
N ALA A 86 -22.03 -2.23 -5.24
CA ALA A 86 -22.37 -1.48 -4.02
C ALA A 86 -23.39 -0.33 -4.25
N GLY A 87 -23.86 -0.14 -5.49
CA GLY A 87 -24.74 0.97 -5.89
C GLY A 87 -26.07 0.57 -6.53
N LYS A 88 -26.34 -0.73 -6.72
CA LYS A 88 -27.68 -1.18 -7.14
C LYS A 88 -28.59 -1.25 -5.92
N ARG A 89 -29.12 -0.08 -5.54
CA ARG A 89 -30.36 0.00 -4.76
C ARG A 89 -31.47 -0.52 -5.68
N ILE A 90 -31.90 -1.76 -5.43
CA ILE A 90 -33.24 -2.25 -5.81
C ILE A 90 -34.31 -1.44 -5.06
#